data_AF-N0D1G0-F1
#
_entry.id   AF-N0D1G0-F1
#
_cell.length_a   1.000
_cell.length_b   1.000
_cell.length_c   1.000
_cell.angle_alpha   90.00
_cell.angle_beta   90.00
_cell.angle_gamma   90.00
#
_symmetry.space_group_name_H-M   'P 1'
#
loop_
_entity.id
_entity.type
_entity.pdbx_description
1 polymer ?
#
loop_
_entity_poly.entity_id
_entity_poly.type
_entity_poly.pdbx_seq_one_letter_code
_entity_poly.pdbx_strand_id
1 'polypeptide(L)'
;MTLYIDPPTWPGHGRLWSHLVSDVSFEELHTFAAVIGCPPRAFERDHYDVPEAYYADAVRAGAREIGSKELVRRLTAAGLRRPKGRAAPG
;
A
#
# COMPACT_ATOMS: atom_id res chain seq x y z
N MET A 1 3.77 3.23 -14.58
CA MET A 1 3.21 2.51 -13.43
C MET A 1 3.81 3.13 -12.19
N THR A 2 2.97 3.57 -11.25
CA THR A 2 3.41 4.31 -10.07
C THR A 2 2.86 3.64 -8.84
N LEU A 3 3.74 3.18 -7.96
CA LEU A 3 3.33 2.77 -6.62
C LEU A 3 3.35 3.98 -5.71
N TYR A 4 2.41 4.02 -4.76
CA TYR A 4 2.29 5.12 -3.82
C TYR A 4 2.37 4.59 -2.40
N ILE A 5 3.11 5.31 -1.55
CA ILE A 5 3.27 5.00 -0.14
C ILE A 5 2.95 6.24 0.69
N ASP A 6 2.30 6.07 1.85
CA ASP A 6 2.14 7.16 2.81
C ASP A 6 3.24 7.16 3.89
N PRO A 7 3.53 8.32 4.52
CA PRO A 7 4.47 8.36 5.64
C PRO A 7 4.02 7.41 6.76
N PRO A 8 4.97 6.80 7.50
CA PRO A 8 4.65 5.83 8.54
C PRO A 8 4.04 6.55 9.76
N THR A 9 2.75 6.85 9.71
CA THR A 9 2.03 7.60 10.77
C THR A 9 1.02 6.75 11.53
N TRP A 10 0.79 5.51 11.09
CA TRP A 10 -0.22 4.64 11.67
C TRP A 10 0.39 3.77 12.78
N PRO A 11 -0.01 3.95 14.05
CA PRO A 11 0.53 3.14 15.15
C PRO A 11 -0.11 1.74 15.18
N GLY A 12 0.71 0.71 15.36
CA GLY A 12 0.24 -0.66 15.52
C GLY A 12 1.36 -1.61 15.94
N HIS A 13 1.08 -2.57 16.82
CA HIS A 13 2.07 -3.58 17.27
C HIS A 13 3.42 -2.99 17.75
N GLY A 14 3.40 -1.81 18.38
CA GLY A 14 4.61 -1.16 18.91
C GLY A 14 5.51 -0.50 17.85
N ARG A 15 5.02 -0.29 16.63
CA ARG A 15 5.74 0.40 15.54
C ARG A 15 4.79 1.25 14.71
N LEU A 16 5.37 2.08 13.85
CA LEU A 16 4.61 2.84 12.85
C LEU A 16 4.50 2.06 11.53
N TRP A 17 3.42 2.35 10.79
CA TRP A 17 3.07 1.68 9.56
C TRP A 17 2.68 2.68 8.48
N SER A 18 3.07 2.32 7.26
CA SER A 18 2.68 2.93 6.01
C SER A 18 1.75 1.98 5.25
N HIS A 19 1.02 2.52 4.29
CA HIS A 19 0.21 1.81 3.32
C HIS A 19 0.85 1.99 1.94
N LEU A 20 1.00 0.89 1.22
CA LEU A 20 1.50 0.86 -0.14
C LEU A 20 0.39 0.41 -1.10
N VAL A 21 0.17 1.15 -2.18
CA VAL A 21 -0.86 0.83 -3.19
C VAL A 21 -0.36 1.01 -4.61
N SER A 22 -1.14 0.45 -5.53
CA SER A 22 -1.09 0.70 -6.96
C SER A 22 -2.38 1.43 -7.42
N ASP A 23 -2.28 2.26 -8.45
CA ASP A 23 -3.42 2.80 -9.19
C ASP A 23 -3.70 2.07 -10.53
N VAL A 24 -3.00 0.97 -10.80
CA VAL A 24 -3.14 0.18 -12.05
C VAL A 24 -3.56 -1.26 -11.79
N SER A 25 -2.86 -2.01 -10.94
CA SER A 25 -3.18 -3.43 -10.67
C SER A 25 -2.57 -3.96 -9.37
N PHE A 26 -3.15 -5.02 -8.82
CA PHE A 26 -2.54 -5.73 -7.68
C PHE A 26 -1.31 -6.56 -8.07
N GLU A 27 -1.18 -6.98 -9.33
CA GLU A 27 -0.03 -7.76 -9.78
C GLU A 27 1.28 -6.98 -9.63
N GLU A 28 1.31 -5.72 -10.08
CA GLU A 28 2.50 -4.88 -9.88
C GLU A 28 2.74 -4.57 -8.41
N LEU A 29 1.68 -4.46 -7.61
CA LEU A 29 1.76 -4.20 -6.18
C LEU A 29 2.41 -5.39 -5.46
N HIS A 30 2.00 -6.62 -5.78
CA HIS A 30 2.61 -7.83 -5.25
C HIS A 30 4.07 -7.98 -5.69
N THR A 31 4.37 -7.67 -6.95
CA THR A 31 5.73 -7.73 -7.49
C THR A 31 6.65 -6.75 -6.76
N PHE A 32 6.21 -5.50 -6.59
CA PHE A 32 6.97 -4.49 -5.87
C PHE A 32 7.15 -4.84 -4.38
N ALA A 33 6.09 -5.32 -3.73
CA ALA A 33 6.15 -5.76 -2.34
C ALA A 33 7.22 -6.85 -2.13
N ALA A 34 7.33 -7.79 -3.08
CA ALA A 34 8.37 -8.82 -3.04
C ALA A 34 9.78 -8.22 -3.20
N VAL A 35 9.96 -7.21 -4.06
CA VAL A 35 11.26 -6.52 -4.25
C VAL A 35 11.75 -5.85 -2.96
N ILE A 36 10.85 -5.24 -2.19
CA ILE A 36 11.20 -4.58 -0.92
C ILE A 36 11.18 -5.55 0.28
N GLY A 37 10.98 -6.86 0.05
CA GLY A 37 10.94 -7.87 1.10
C GLY A 37 9.68 -7.84 1.98
N CYS A 38 8.63 -7.14 1.55
CA CYS A 38 7.36 -7.09 2.27
C CYS A 38 6.61 -8.44 2.09
N PRO A 39 6.25 -9.13 3.19
CA PRO A 39 5.71 -10.47 3.11
C PRO A 39 4.29 -10.47 2.52
N PRO A 40 3.87 -11.49 1.73
CA PRO A 40 2.54 -11.54 1.13
C PRO A 40 1.38 -11.41 2.12
N ARG A 41 1.56 -11.86 3.37
CA ARG A 41 0.57 -11.76 4.45
C ARG A 41 0.30 -10.32 4.92
N ALA A 42 1.11 -9.35 4.52
CA ALA A 42 0.89 -7.94 4.81
C ALA A 42 -0.08 -7.29 3.81
N PHE A 43 -0.56 -8.04 2.81
CA PHE A 43 -1.57 -7.56 1.88
C PHE A 43 -2.97 -7.61 2.52
N GLU A 44 -3.58 -6.43 2.66
CA GLU A 44 -4.90 -6.23 3.26
C GLU A 44 -5.92 -5.85 2.17
N ARG A 45 -6.22 -6.81 1.28
CA ARG A 45 -7.25 -6.77 0.22
C ARG A 45 -6.98 -5.83 -0.95
N ASP A 46 -6.37 -4.67 -0.72
CA ASP A 46 -6.10 -3.67 -1.75
C ASP A 46 -4.84 -2.82 -1.53
N HIS A 47 -4.13 -3.05 -0.43
CA HIS A 47 -2.88 -2.38 -0.08
C HIS A 47 -1.97 -3.33 0.70
N TYR A 48 -0.71 -2.96 0.83
CA TYR A 48 0.21 -3.58 1.79
C TYR A 48 0.42 -2.69 3.00
N ASP A 49 0.38 -3.29 4.19
CA ASP A 49 0.85 -2.68 5.43
C ASP A 49 2.38 -2.80 5.53
N VAL A 50 3.08 -1.69 5.40
CA VAL A 50 4.54 -1.60 5.37
C VAL A 50 5.04 -1.06 6.71
N PRO A 51 5.82 -1.82 7.48
CA PRO A 51 6.44 -1.30 8.70
C PRO A 51 7.38 -0.13 8.40
N GLU A 52 7.49 0.83 9.33
CA GLU A 52 8.33 2.03 9.18
C GLU A 52 9.78 1.72 8.75
N ALA A 53 10.34 0.58 9.16
CA ALA A 53 11.68 0.14 8.78
C ALA A 53 11.86 -0.07 7.27
N TYR A 54 10.79 -0.42 6.54
CA TYR A 54 10.81 -0.65 5.09
C TYR A 54 10.38 0.58 4.28
N TYR A 55 9.96 1.65 4.95
CA TYR A 55 9.49 2.87 4.31
C TYR A 55 10.53 3.47 3.35
N ALA A 56 11.75 3.69 3.86
CA ALA A 56 12.84 4.24 3.06
C ALA A 56 13.22 3.33 1.89
N ASP A 57 13.10 2.01 2.06
CA ASP A 57 13.35 1.03 1.00
C ASP A 57 12.31 1.10 -0.10
N ALA A 58 11.03 1.26 0.25
CA ALA A 58 9.96 1.48 -0.71
C ALA A 58 10.18 2.77 -1.52
N VAL A 59 10.51 3.88 -0.88
CA VAL A 59 10.80 5.14 -1.58
C VAL A 59 12.01 5.00 -2.51
N ARG A 60 13.08 4.35 -2.05
CA ARG A 60 14.29 4.11 -2.86
C ARG A 60 14.04 3.16 -4.03
N ALA A 61 13.15 2.19 -3.86
CA ALA A 61 12.72 1.27 -4.93
C ALA A 61 11.78 1.94 -5.95
N GLY A 62 11.36 3.19 -5.71
CA GLY A 62 10.59 4.01 -6.66
C GLY A 62 9.13 4.24 -6.28
N ALA A 63 8.69 3.85 -5.07
CA ALA A 63 7.39 4.25 -4.57
C ALA A 63 7.36 5.77 -4.32
N ARG A 64 6.28 6.42 -4.75
CA ARG A 64 6.08 7.86 -4.55
C ARG A 64 5.36 8.11 -3.23
N GLU A 65 6.02 8.86 -2.35
CA GLU A 65 5.42 9.35 -1.12
C GLU A 65 4.25 10.29 -1.42
N ILE A 66 3.07 10.01 -0.85
CA ILE A 66 1.87 10.85 -0.86
C ILE A 66 1.12 10.73 0.47
N GLY A 67 0.19 11.63 0.77
CA GLY A 67 -0.64 11.49 1.97
C GLY A 67 -1.65 10.35 1.88
N SER A 68 -2.01 9.72 3.02
CA SER A 68 -2.98 8.62 3.08
C SER A 68 -4.33 8.94 2.44
N LYS A 69 -4.79 10.19 2.55
CA LYS A 69 -6.04 10.64 1.91
C LYS A 69 -5.95 10.62 0.39
N GLU A 70 -4.81 11.02 -0.17
CA GLU A 70 -4.57 10.98 -1.61
C GLU A 70 -4.41 9.54 -2.11
N LEU A 71 -3.76 8.70 -1.30
CA LEU A 71 -3.61 7.28 -1.57
C LEU A 71 -4.97 6.60 -1.73
N VAL A 72 -5.90 6.81 -0.80
CA VAL A 72 -7.27 6.29 -0.89
C VAL A 72 -8.02 6.86 -2.09
N ARG A 73 -7.84 8.15 -2.43
CA ARG A 73 -8.46 8.77 -3.62
C ARG A 73 -8.01 8.09 -4.90
N ARG A 74 -6.71 7.86 -5.09
CA ARG A 74 -6.15 7.19 -6.27
C ARG A 74 -6.62 5.74 -6.38
N LEU A 75 -6.53 4.99 -5.28
CA LEU A 75 -6.99 3.61 -5.23
C LEU A 75 -8.48 3.47 -5.54
N THR A 76 -9.30 4.44 -5.11
CA THR A 76 -10.73 4.49 -5.41
C THR A 76 -10.98 4.86 -6.88
N ALA A 77 -10.29 5.87 -7.41
CA ALA A 77 -10.39 6.27 -8.81
C ALA A 77 -9.96 5.16 -9.78
N ALA A 78 -8.99 4.33 -9.38
CA ALA A 78 -8.55 3.14 -10.11
C ALA A 78 -9.54 1.96 -10.06
N GLY A 79 -10.62 2.04 -9.25
CA GLY A 79 -11.55 0.92 -9.06
C GLY A 79 -10.97 -0.25 -8.26
N LEU A 80 -9.80 -0.07 -7.63
CA LEU A 80 -9.08 -1.10 -6.89
C LEU A 80 -9.44 -1.14 -5.41
N ARG A 81 -10.12 -0.12 -4.86
CA ARG A 81 -10.51 -0.09 -3.45
C ARG A 81 -11.42 -1.28 -3.07
N ARG A 82 -11.06 -2.00 -2.01
CA ARG A 82 -11.76 -3.13 -1.38
C ARG A 82 -11.87 -2.93 0.14
N PRO A 83 -12.78 -2.07 0.63
CA PRO A 83 -12.90 -1.75 2.05
C PRO A 83 -13.37 -2.95 2.89
N LYS A 84 -12.83 -3.06 4.11
CA LYS A 84 -13.28 -4.05 5.10
C LYS A 84 -14.76 -3.79 5.43
N GLY A 85 -15.60 -4.82 5.31
CA GLY A 85 -17.04 -4.74 5.59
C GLY A 85 -17.95 -4.45 4.39
N ARG A 86 -17.41 -4.17 3.20
CA ARG A 86 -18.22 -4.10 1.96
C ARG A 86 -18.07 -5.41 1.19
N ALA A 87 -19.18 -6.09 0.94
CA ALA A 87 -19.21 -7.20 -0.01
C ALA A 87 -18.78 -6.68 -1.39
N ALA A 88 -17.95 -7.43 -2.10
CA ALA A 88 -17.68 -7.13 -3.51
C ALA A 88 -19.02 -7.15 -4.27
N PRO A 89 -19.29 -6.21 -5.20
CA PRO A 89 -20.39 -6.41 -6.12
C PRO A 89 -20.11 -7.73 -6.87
N GLY A 90 -21.07 -8.65 -6.80
CA GLY A 90 -21.08 -9.88 -7.58
C GLY A 90 -21.31 -9.62 -9.06
#